data_AF-A0A7X0KYM7-F1
#
_entry.id   AF-A0A7X0KYM7-F1
#
_cell.length_a   1.000
_cell.length_b   1.000
_cell.length_c   1.000
_cell.angle_alpha   90.00
_cell.angle_beta   90.00
_cell.angle_gamma   90.00
#
_symmetry.space_group_name_H-M   'P 1'
#
loop_
_entity.id
_entity.type
_entity.pdbx_description
1 polymer ?
#
loop_
_entity_poly.entity_id
_entity_poly.type
_entity_poly.pdbx_seq_one_letter_code
_entity_poly.pdbx_strand_id
1 'polypeptide(L)'
;MFGTLMLLLGPWLVFRLLGMLGVARFATWRTSGAHALAAMLLCTGTAHFLPDSVTVMPSHADLTAMVPPFAPLPHLMVYATGVLELLGALGPARTATRCRRPRRAVRGDVPGERLRRDRGRPAQR
;
A
#
# COMPACT_ATOMS: atom_id res chain seq x y z
N MET A 1 -1.37 -14.73 -17.78
CA MET A 1 -0.25 -13.86 -17.34
C MET A 1 -0.70 -12.60 -16.58
N PHE A 2 -1.93 -12.08 -16.72
CA PHE A 2 -2.35 -10.81 -16.08
C PHE A 2 -3.02 -10.93 -14.70
N GLY A 3 -3.19 -12.14 -14.15
CA GLY A 3 -4.02 -12.37 -12.95
C GLY A 3 -3.57 -11.58 -11.72
N THR A 4 -2.28 -11.63 -11.38
CA THR A 4 -1.72 -10.90 -10.23
C THR A 4 -1.85 -9.39 -10.39
N LEU A 5 -1.63 -8.87 -11.60
CA LEU A 5 -1.78 -7.45 -11.89
C LEU A 5 -3.23 -7.00 -11.75
N MET A 6 -4.21 -7.79 -12.20
CA MET A 6 -5.63 -7.49 -12.03
C MET A 6 -6.04 -7.51 -10.55
N LEU A 7 -5.52 -8.46 -9.78
CA LEU A 7 -5.77 -8.59 -8.34
C LEU A 7 -5.25 -7.39 -7.53
N LEU A 8 -4.22 -6.70 -8.03
CA LEU A 8 -3.70 -5.48 -7.42
C LEU A 8 -4.35 -4.22 -8.00
N LEU A 9 -4.34 -4.05 -9.32
CA LEU A 9 -4.82 -2.84 -9.99
C LEU A 9 -6.34 -2.69 -9.87
N GLY A 10 -7.12 -3.77 -9.96
CA GLY A 10 -8.58 -3.72 -9.85
C GLY A 10 -9.02 -3.07 -8.53
N PRO A 11 -8.66 -3.65 -7.36
CA PRO A 11 -8.96 -3.04 -6.06
C PRO A 11 -8.35 -1.65 -5.90
N TRP A 12 -7.15 -1.43 -6.42
CA TRP A 12 -6.50 -0.11 -6.35
C TRP A 12 -7.31 0.98 -7.07
N LEU A 13 -7.80 0.71 -8.29
CA LEU A 13 -8.68 1.61 -9.03
C LEU A 13 -9.99 1.83 -8.27
N VAL A 14 -10.61 0.76 -7.76
CA VAL A 14 -11.84 0.85 -6.96
C VAL A 14 -11.65 1.79 -5.76
N PHE A 15 -10.58 1.60 -4.98
CA PHE A 15 -10.31 2.49 -3.84
C PHE A 15 -10.02 3.94 -4.26
N ARG A 16 -9.35 4.17 -5.40
CA ARG A 16 -9.13 5.53 -5.91
C ARG A 16 -10.44 6.20 -6.33
N LEU A 17 -11.33 5.46 -6.98
CA LEU A 17 -12.67 5.94 -7.34
C LEU A 17 -13.48 6.26 -6.07
N LEU A 18 -13.44 5.41 -5.05
CA LEU A 18 -14.06 5.70 -3.74
C LEU A 18 -13.49 7.00 -3.12
N GLY A 19 -12.18 7.22 -3.22
CA GLY A 19 -11.54 8.47 -2.78
C GLY A 19 -12.03 9.69 -3.55
N MET A 20 -12.27 9.56 -4.86
CA MET A 20 -12.84 10.62 -5.71
C MET A 20 -14.31 10.89 -5.40
N LEU A 21 -15.06 9.86 -5.00
CA LEU A 21 -16.46 9.96 -4.54
C LEU A 21 -16.59 10.48 -3.10
N GLY A 22 -15.49 10.86 -2.44
CA GLY A 22 -15.49 11.53 -1.14
C GLY A 22 -15.12 10.66 0.05
N VAL A 23 -14.73 9.39 -0.14
CA VAL A 23 -14.25 8.54 0.96
C VAL A 23 -12.83 8.98 1.37
N ALA A 24 -12.74 9.85 2.38
CA ALA A 24 -11.50 10.47 2.83
C ALA A 24 -10.37 9.46 3.12
N ARG A 25 -10.72 8.25 3.60
CA ARG A 25 -9.76 7.15 3.86
C ARG A 25 -8.94 6.75 2.62
N PHE A 26 -9.53 6.83 1.42
CA PHE A 26 -8.89 6.43 0.15
C PHE A 26 -8.48 7.62 -0.73
N ALA A 27 -8.53 8.84 -0.18
CA ALA A 27 -8.14 10.05 -0.93
C ALA A 27 -6.66 10.02 -1.38
N THR A 28 -5.80 9.29 -0.66
CA THR A 28 -4.37 9.19 -0.98
C THR A 28 -4.04 7.93 -1.77
N TRP A 29 -3.06 8.06 -2.66
CA TRP A 29 -2.47 6.95 -3.42
C TRP A 29 -1.89 5.88 -2.50
N ARG A 30 -1.24 6.29 -1.41
CA ARG A 30 -0.63 5.38 -0.42
C ARG A 30 -1.69 4.53 0.29
N THR A 31 -2.77 5.13 0.78
CA THR A 31 -3.81 4.38 1.49
C THR A 31 -4.57 3.45 0.54
N SER A 32 -4.88 3.91 -0.68
CA SER A 32 -5.50 3.07 -1.71
C SER A 32 -4.61 1.89 -2.10
N GLY A 33 -3.31 2.13 -2.33
CA GLY A 33 -2.34 1.08 -2.66
C GLY A 33 -2.15 0.06 -1.55
N ALA A 34 -2.11 0.51 -0.29
CA ALA A 34 -1.99 -0.38 0.85
C ALA A 34 -3.22 -1.29 1.01
N HIS A 35 -4.44 -0.79 0.79
CA HIS A 35 -5.65 -1.63 0.85
C HIS A 35 -5.79 -2.53 -0.38
N ALA A 36 -5.31 -2.11 -1.55
CA ALA A 36 -5.23 -2.99 -2.71
C ALA A 36 -4.26 -4.15 -2.48
N LEU A 37 -3.09 -3.89 -1.86
CA LEU A 37 -2.16 -4.93 -1.46
C LEU A 37 -2.79 -5.88 -0.42
N ALA A 38 -3.56 -5.35 0.54
CA ALA A 38 -4.31 -6.19 1.48
C ALA A 38 -5.33 -7.09 0.77
N ALA A 39 -6.06 -6.56 -0.21
CA ALA A 39 -7.02 -7.35 -1.00
C ALA A 39 -6.30 -8.46 -1.80
N MET A 40 -5.14 -8.16 -2.39
CA MET A 40 -4.32 -9.14 -3.07
C MET A 40 -3.87 -10.26 -2.12
N LEU A 41 -3.29 -9.90 -0.96
CA LEU A 41 -2.84 -10.87 0.06
C LEU A 41 -3.99 -11.71 0.61
N LEU A 42 -5.18 -11.13 0.76
CA LEU A 42 -6.36 -11.88 1.18
C LEU A 42 -6.72 -12.94 0.13
N CYS A 43 -6.79 -12.56 -1.15
CA CYS A 43 -7.11 -13.48 -2.24
C CYS A 43 -6.06 -14.59 -2.38
N THR A 44 -4.76 -14.26 -2.35
CA THR A 44 -3.69 -15.26 -2.43
C THR A 44 -3.66 -16.15 -1.17
N GLY A 45 -3.90 -15.56 0.00
CA GLY A 45 -3.92 -16.29 1.27
C GLY A 45 -5.03 -17.34 1.28
N THR A 46 -6.22 -17.00 0.78
CA THR A 46 -7.33 -17.95 0.68
C THR A 46 -7.05 -19.15 -0.22
N ALA A 47 -6.23 -19.01 -1.26
CA ALA A 47 -5.90 -20.11 -2.17
C ALA A 47 -5.27 -21.33 -1.45
N HIS A 48 -4.59 -21.08 -0.33
CA HIS A 48 -3.98 -22.13 0.49
C HIS A 48 -4.99 -23.02 1.23
N PHE A 49 -6.25 -22.61 1.34
CA PHE A 49 -7.28 -23.31 2.12
C PHE A 49 -8.45 -23.78 1.26
N LEU A 50 -8.49 -23.43 -0.02
CA LEU A 50 -9.61 -23.76 -0.89
C LEU A 50 -9.50 -25.20 -1.42
N PRO A 51 -10.64 -25.90 -1.54
CA PRO A 51 -10.69 -27.23 -2.11
C PRO A 51 -10.50 -27.20 -3.63
N ASP A 52 -10.04 -28.32 -4.18
CA ASP A 52 -9.76 -28.51 -5.62
C ASP A 52 -11.00 -28.31 -6.53
N SER A 53 -12.21 -28.27 -5.96
CA SER A 53 -13.43 -27.91 -6.70
C SER A 53 -13.46 -26.46 -7.18
N VAL A 54 -12.64 -25.58 -6.62
CA VAL A 54 -12.57 -24.16 -7.00
C VAL A 54 -11.58 -23.99 -8.14
N THR A 55 -12.06 -23.62 -9.33
CA THR A 55 -11.24 -23.55 -10.56
C THR A 55 -10.74 -22.15 -10.90
N VAL A 56 -11.23 -21.12 -10.21
CA VAL A 56 -10.88 -19.70 -10.48
C VAL A 56 -9.48 -19.31 -9.96
N MET A 57 -8.89 -20.12 -9.10
CA MET A 57 -7.55 -19.92 -8.53
C MET A 57 -6.90 -21.28 -8.21
N PRO A 58 -5.57 -21.33 -8.05
CA PRO A 58 -4.88 -22.56 -7.66
C PRO A 58 -5.40 -23.11 -6.33
N SER A 59 -5.49 -24.43 -6.25
CA SER A 59 -5.87 -25.14 -5.03
C SER A 59 -4.67 -25.35 -4.09
N HIS A 60 -4.94 -25.76 -2.86
CA HIS A 60 -3.88 -26.21 -1.94
C HIS A 60 -3.06 -27.37 -2.54
N ALA A 61 -3.69 -28.28 -3.28
CA ALA A 61 -2.99 -29.38 -3.94
C ALA A 61 -2.00 -28.86 -5.00
N ASP A 62 -2.43 -27.91 -5.82
CA ASP A 62 -1.58 -27.27 -6.84
C ASP A 62 -0.38 -26.56 -6.21
N LEU A 63 -0.60 -25.84 -5.11
CA LEU A 63 0.46 -25.14 -4.39
C LEU A 63 1.45 -26.12 -3.75
N THR A 64 0.95 -27.22 -3.18
CA THR A 64 1.80 -28.27 -2.61
C THR A 64 2.66 -28.92 -3.70
N ALA A 65 2.13 -29.13 -4.91
CA ALA A 65 2.86 -29.72 -6.03
C ALA A 65 4.03 -28.84 -6.52
N MET A 66 4.02 -27.54 -6.23
CA MET A 66 5.14 -26.62 -6.52
C MET A 66 6.27 -26.72 -5.47
N VAL A 67 6.03 -27.34 -4.32
CA VAL A 67 7.02 -27.44 -3.25
C VAL A 67 8.10 -28.46 -3.64
N PRO A 68 9.39 -28.10 -3.63
CA PRO A 68 10.47 -29.01 -3.97
C PRO A 68 10.49 -30.25 -3.04
N PRO A 69 10.89 -31.43 -3.54
CA PRO A 69 10.81 -32.68 -2.79
C PRO A 69 11.75 -32.74 -1.57
N PHE A 70 12.77 -31.88 -1.50
CA PHE A 70 13.68 -31.80 -0.36
C PHE A 70 13.09 -31.01 0.83
N ALA A 71 11.98 -30.29 0.63
CA ALA A 71 11.36 -29.50 1.70
C ALA A 71 10.52 -30.40 2.61
N PRO A 72 10.79 -30.41 3.93
CA PRO A 72 10.01 -31.21 4.86
C PRO A 72 8.61 -30.62 5.05
N LEU A 73 7.60 -31.49 5.19
CA LEU A 73 6.22 -31.13 5.54
C LEU A 73 5.57 -30.09 4.57
N PRO A 74 5.48 -30.39 3.27
CA PRO A 74 5.06 -29.40 2.26
C PRO A 74 3.67 -28.81 2.52
N HIS A 75 2.70 -29.61 2.96
CA HIS A 75 1.37 -29.13 3.32
C HIS A 75 1.38 -28.14 4.49
N LEU A 76 2.20 -28.38 5.53
CA LEU A 76 2.32 -27.45 6.65
C LEU A 76 2.89 -26.11 6.18
N MET A 77 3.88 -26.13 5.29
CA MET A 77 4.46 -24.91 4.73
C MET A 77 3.40 -24.10 3.98
N VAL A 78 2.60 -24.75 3.13
CA VAL A 78 1.50 -24.11 2.38
C VAL A 78 0.47 -23.51 3.35
N TYR A 79 0.02 -24.24 4.37
CA TYR A 79 -0.89 -23.64 5.35
C TYR A 79 -0.26 -22.49 6.14
N ALA A 80 1.01 -22.59 6.51
CA ALA A 80 1.71 -21.54 7.24
C ALA A 80 1.84 -20.26 6.40
N THR A 81 2.18 -20.36 5.11
CA THR A 81 2.22 -19.20 4.20
C THR A 81 0.84 -18.60 4.03
N GLY A 82 -0.21 -19.41 3.90
CA GLY A 82 -1.59 -18.95 3.86
C GLY A 82 -1.96 -18.12 5.09
N VAL A 83 -1.65 -18.59 6.30
CA VAL A 83 -1.90 -17.83 7.54
C VAL A 83 -1.12 -16.51 7.56
N LEU A 84 0.16 -16.53 7.16
CA LEU A 84 1.00 -15.32 7.14
C LEU A 84 0.46 -14.27 6.16
N GLU A 85 -0.03 -14.68 4.99
CA GLU A 85 -0.65 -13.77 4.02
C GLU A 85 -1.94 -13.15 4.57
N LEU A 86 -2.79 -13.95 5.21
CA LEU A 86 -4.02 -13.46 5.85
C LEU A 86 -3.70 -12.47 6.98
N LEU A 87 -2.68 -12.74 7.80
CA LEU A 87 -2.21 -11.80 8.83
C LEU A 87 -1.65 -10.51 8.20
N GLY A 88 -0.90 -10.63 7.10
CA GLY A 88 -0.37 -9.50 6.32
C GLY A 88 -1.47 -8.61 5.74
N ALA A 89 -2.58 -9.20 5.29
CA ALA A 89 -3.74 -8.47 4.79
C ALA A 89 -4.38 -7.56 5.85
N LEU A 90 -4.25 -7.89 7.14
CA LEU A 90 -4.74 -7.07 8.24
C LEU A 90 -3.82 -5.87 8.56
N GLY A 91 -2.57 -5.88 8.11
CA GLY A 91 -1.57 -4.84 8.39
C GLY A 91 -2.01 -3.43 7.97
N PRO A 92 -2.43 -3.23 6.70
CA PRO A 92 -2.93 -1.94 6.22
C PRO A 92 -4.13 -1.39 6.99
N ALA A 93 -4.98 -2.26 7.56
CA ALA A 93 -6.09 -1.84 8.40
C ALA A 93 -5.64 -1.29 9.78
N ARG A 94 -4.46 -1.69 10.26
CA ARG A 94 -3.91 -1.28 11.56
C ARG A 94 -2.91 -0.12 11.47
N THR A 95 -2.48 0.24 10.27
CA THR A 95 -1.36 1.17 10.03
C THR A 95 -1.85 2.60 9.86
N ALA A 96 -2.18 3.25 10.99
CA ALA A 96 -2.11 4.70 11.15
C ALA A 96 -0.65 5.19 11.38
N THR A 97 0.34 4.39 10.97
CA THR A 97 1.75 4.55 11.35
C THR A 97 2.60 5.00 10.18
N ARG A 98 2.55 6.30 9.92
CA ARG A 98 3.70 7.21 9.78
C ARG A 98 3.19 8.54 9.23
N CYS A 99 2.97 9.49 10.14
CA CYS A 99 2.97 10.88 9.76
C CYS A 99 4.39 11.22 9.29
N ARG A 100 4.65 11.16 7.97
CA ARG A 100 5.83 11.81 7.40
C ARG A 100 5.65 13.29 7.70
N ARG A 101 6.31 13.77 8.77
CA ARG A 101 6.33 15.18 9.17
C ARG A 101 6.57 15.97 7.89
N PRO A 102 5.63 16.85 7.46
CA PRO A 102 5.88 17.68 6.31
C PRO A 102 7.19 18.42 6.58
N ARG A 103 8.14 18.37 5.64
CA ARG A 103 9.29 19.26 5.68
C ARG A 103 8.69 20.66 5.79
N ARG A 104 8.77 21.29 6.97
CA ARG A 104 8.50 22.71 7.09
C ARG A 104 9.36 23.35 6.02
N ALA A 105 8.72 23.97 5.03
CA ALA A 105 9.42 24.89 4.16
C ALA A 105 10.13 25.87 5.10
N VAL A 106 11.46 25.87 5.05
CA VAL A 106 12.27 26.87 5.70
C VAL A 106 11.76 28.20 5.19
N ARG A 107 11.14 28.97 6.08
CA ARG A 107 10.72 30.34 5.84
C ARG A 107 11.95 31.21 6.08
N GLY A 108 12.36 31.96 5.06
CA GLY A 108 13.54 32.83 5.03
C GLY A 108 14.66 32.17 4.22
N ASP A 109 15.15 32.69 3.11
CA ASP A 109 15.44 34.09 2.79
C ASP A 109 14.97 34.46 1.38
N VAL A 110 14.32 35.62 1.25
CA VAL A 110 14.26 36.35 -0.02
C VAL A 110 15.40 37.38 0.03
N PRO A 111 16.50 37.20 -0.74
CA PRO A 111 17.54 38.21 -0.85
C PRO A 111 17.05 39.31 -1.79
N GLY A 112 16.42 40.35 -1.25
CA GLY A 112 15.97 41.50 -2.05
C GLY A 112 15.38 42.66 -1.27
N GLU A 113 14.78 42.42 -0.10
CA GLU A 113 14.10 43.47 0.69
C GLU A 113 15.05 44.37 1.50
N ARG A 114 16.34 44.01 1.59
CA ARG A 114 17.32 44.75 2.41
C ARG A 114 17.90 45.99 1.73
N LEU A 115 17.60 46.25 0.46
CA LEU A 115 18.09 47.43 -0.27
C LEU A 115 17.08 48.60 -0.31
N ARG A 116 15.83 48.38 0.10
CA ARG A 116 14.77 49.41 0.00
C ARG A 116 14.56 50.21 1.29
N ARG A 117 15.26 49.86 2.37
CA ARG A 117 15.07 50.48 3.69
C ARG A 117 16.02 51.65 3.98
N ASP A 118 17.01 51.90 3.12
CA ASP A 118 18.05 52.91 3.37
C ASP A 118 17.93 54.19 2.50
N ARG A 119 16.88 54.29 1.68
CA ARG A 119 16.65 55.44 0.77
C ARG A 119 15.68 56.50 1.31
N GLY A 120 15.44 56.54 2.61
CA GLY A 120 14.34 57.31 3.19
C GLY A 120 14.66 58.28 4.33
N ARG A 121 15.93 58.62 4.59
CA ARG A 121 16.26 59.66 5.59
C ARG A 121 16.61 60.98 4.89
N PRO A 122 15.74 62.00 4.90
CA PRO A 122 16.13 63.34 4.48
C PRO A 122 17.13 63.91 5.49
N ALA A 123 18.23 64.45 4.96
CA ALA A 123 19.17 65.27 5.72
C ALA A 123 18.44 66.52 6.19
N GLN A 124 18.20 66.63 7.50
CA GLN A 124 17.84 67.90 8.12
C GLN A 124 19.12 68.63 8.51
N ARG A 125 19.25 69.82 7.91
CA ARG A 125 20.20 70.89 8.23
C ARG A 125 19.88 71.51 9.59
#